data_AF-A0A544QVU2-F1
#
_entry.id   AF-A0A544QVU2-F1
#
_cell.length_a   1.000
_cell.length_b   1.000
_cell.length_c   1.000
_cell.angle_alpha   90.00
_cell.angle_beta   90.00
_cell.angle_gamma   90.00
#
_symmetry.space_group_name_H-M   'P 1'
#
loop_
_entity.id
_entity.type
_entity.pdbx_description
1 polymer ?
#
loop_
_entity_poly.entity_id
_entity_poly.type
_entity_poly.pdbx_seq_one_letter_code
_entity_poly.pdbx_strand_id
1 'polypeptide(L)'
;MKICSKKRKLLAIMALIMTISISGCSKSSESQEEALTEERIEEITEQNDLFTDMRFEAEYEWYNEFIYPIKEQNWNVSQEEIKSILEAISQKREEVNGIKGEDVKAYIEYKYGELTKEAEDKKLKEEMDEDAQNVDKNIAGMNEILDTIEKNVRMGMDGKITSDEAQSIENSFEEILKIYETEVK
;
A
#
# COMPACT_ATOMS: atom_id res chain seq x y z
N MET A 1 -55.23 -31.75 -28.47
CA MET A 1 -53.94 -31.55 -29.17
C MET A 1 -53.09 -32.80 -29.03
N LYS A 2 -52.69 -33.42 -30.15
CA LYS A 2 -51.54 -34.35 -30.24
C LYS A 2 -50.25 -33.51 -30.13
N ILE A 3 -49.12 -33.97 -29.60
CA ILE A 3 -48.14 -34.88 -30.21
C ILE A 3 -47.23 -35.47 -29.12
N CYS A 4 -46.62 -36.60 -29.49
CA CYS A 4 -45.89 -37.61 -28.76
C CYS A 4 -44.35 -37.39 -28.76
N SER A 5 -43.67 -38.16 -27.89
CA SER A 5 -42.30 -38.73 -28.02
C SER A 5 -41.13 -37.92 -27.43
N LYS A 6 -40.07 -38.46 -26.80
CA LYS A 6 -39.42 -39.80 -26.68
C LYS A 6 -38.76 -39.90 -25.29
N LYS A 7 -38.77 -41.02 -24.53
CA LYS A 7 -37.79 -42.16 -24.55
C LYS A 7 -36.31 -41.69 -24.68
N ARG A 8 -35.30 -42.12 -23.91
CA ARG A 8 -35.09 -43.12 -22.84
C ARG A 8 -33.54 -43.17 -22.56
N LYS A 9 -33.12 -43.57 -21.35
CA LYS A 9 -31.79 -44.13 -20.94
C LYS A 9 -30.64 -43.10 -20.78
N LEU A 10 -29.61 -43.22 -19.93
CA LEU A 10 -28.91 -44.27 -19.15
C LEU A 10 -28.22 -43.51 -17.96
N LEU A 11 -28.23 -43.99 -16.69
CA LEU A 11 -27.14 -44.70 -15.96
C LEU A 11 -25.82 -43.88 -15.83
N ALA A 12 -25.08 -43.80 -14.72
CA ALA A 12 -25.03 -44.47 -13.42
C ALA A 12 -24.09 -43.62 -12.50
N ILE A 13 -24.40 -43.36 -11.23
CA ILE A 13 -23.88 -44.05 -10.04
C ILE A 13 -22.45 -44.58 -10.20
N MET A 14 -21.47 -43.99 -9.49
CA MET A 14 -20.70 -44.67 -8.44
C MET A 14 -19.61 -43.77 -7.85
N ALA A 15 -19.77 -43.46 -6.56
CA ALA A 15 -18.66 -43.26 -5.65
C ALA A 15 -18.07 -44.64 -5.30
N LEU A 16 -16.74 -44.81 -5.36
CA LEU A 16 -15.98 -45.74 -4.50
C LEU A 16 -14.48 -45.40 -4.59
N ILE A 17 -13.90 -44.82 -3.53
CA ILE A 17 -12.99 -45.46 -2.56
C ILE A 17 -11.58 -45.76 -3.11
N MET A 18 -10.63 -45.18 -2.37
CA MET A 18 -9.19 -45.39 -2.33
C MET A 18 -8.76 -46.84 -2.58
N THR A 19 -7.79 -47.01 -3.48
CA THR A 19 -6.72 -48.00 -3.30
C THR A 19 -5.39 -47.41 -3.71
N ILE A 20 -4.47 -47.51 -2.76
CA ILE A 20 -3.07 -47.12 -2.79
C ILE A 20 -2.33 -47.86 -3.90
N SER A 21 -1.59 -47.12 -4.74
CA SER A 21 -0.48 -47.66 -5.51
C SER A 21 0.81 -47.08 -4.94
N ILE A 22 1.47 -47.85 -4.06
CA ILE A 22 2.89 -47.65 -3.74
C ILE A 22 3.68 -48.24 -4.90
N SER A 23 4.32 -47.36 -5.66
CA SER A 23 5.52 -47.68 -6.45
C SER A 23 6.41 -46.45 -6.40
N GLY A 24 7.53 -46.57 -5.67
CA GLY A 24 8.45 -45.48 -5.41
C GLY A 24 9.08 -44.95 -6.69
N CYS A 25 9.04 -43.63 -6.83
CA CYS A 25 10.02 -42.82 -7.53
C CYS A 25 10.08 -41.53 -6.72
N SER A 26 11.28 -41.16 -6.27
CA SER A 26 11.54 -40.04 -5.37
C SER A 26 10.86 -38.77 -5.88
N LYS A 27 9.69 -38.44 -5.30
CA LYS A 27 9.14 -37.10 -5.41
C LYS A 27 10.00 -36.23 -4.50
N SER A 28 10.92 -35.49 -5.12
CA SER A 28 11.32 -34.20 -4.59
C SER A 28 10.07 -33.53 -4.05
N SER A 29 10.12 -33.10 -2.79
CA SER A 29 9.16 -32.16 -2.24
C SER A 29 9.38 -30.82 -2.95
N GLU A 30 8.98 -30.73 -4.21
CA GLU A 30 8.65 -29.46 -4.82
C GLU A 30 7.38 -29.00 -4.11
N SER A 31 7.55 -28.07 -3.18
CA SER A 31 6.47 -27.17 -2.78
C SER A 31 5.86 -26.64 -4.07
N GLN A 32 4.67 -27.13 -4.43
CA GLN A 32 3.87 -26.53 -5.48
C GLN A 32 3.42 -25.19 -4.92
N GLU A 33 4.23 -24.17 -5.17
CA GLU A 33 3.83 -22.78 -5.07
C GLU A 33 2.70 -22.63 -6.09
N GLU A 34 1.47 -22.49 -5.59
CA GLU A 34 0.32 -22.23 -6.48
C GLU A 34 0.58 -20.89 -7.17
N ALA A 35 0.69 -20.93 -8.50
CA ALA A 35 0.86 -19.73 -9.30
C ALA A 35 -0.32 -18.77 -9.04
N LEU A 36 -0.01 -17.48 -8.86
CA LEU A 36 -1.03 -16.44 -8.68
C LEU A 36 -1.96 -16.38 -9.90
N THR A 37 -3.23 -16.10 -9.66
CA THR A 37 -4.19 -15.82 -10.73
C THR A 37 -3.94 -14.43 -11.33
N GLU A 38 -4.37 -14.21 -12.57
CA GLU A 38 -4.25 -12.90 -13.24
C GLU A 38 -4.93 -11.78 -12.45
N GLU A 39 -6.14 -12.05 -11.92
CA GLU A 39 -6.88 -11.12 -11.04
C GLU A 39 -6.08 -10.76 -9.77
N ARG A 40 -5.37 -11.73 -9.18
CA ARG A 40 -4.55 -11.46 -8.00
C ARG A 40 -3.30 -10.66 -8.33
N ILE A 41 -2.70 -10.89 -9.49
CA ILE A 41 -1.56 -10.10 -9.97
C ILE A 41 -1.97 -8.63 -10.21
N GLU A 42 -3.16 -8.40 -10.75
CA GLU A 42 -3.73 -7.07 -10.92
C GLU A 42 -3.92 -6.37 -9.55
N GLU A 43 -4.58 -7.04 -8.59
CA GLU A 43 -4.81 -6.47 -7.24
C GLU A 43 -3.51 -6.09 -6.53
N ILE A 44 -2.51 -6.98 -6.50
CA ILE A 44 -1.24 -6.68 -5.82
C ILE A 44 -0.43 -5.59 -6.54
N THR A 45 -0.59 -5.46 -7.86
CA THR A 45 0.05 -4.39 -8.64
C THR A 45 -0.58 -3.05 -8.27
N GLU A 46 -1.91 -2.95 -8.25
CA GLU A 46 -2.62 -1.73 -7.86
C GLU A 46 -2.28 -1.31 -6.42
N GLN A 47 -2.17 -2.27 -5.49
CA GLN A 47 -1.75 -1.99 -4.11
C GLN A 47 -0.31 -1.46 -4.04
N ASN A 48 0.61 -2.03 -4.83
CA ASN A 48 1.98 -1.55 -4.88
C ASN A 48 2.09 -0.15 -5.51
N ASP A 49 1.31 0.13 -6.55
CA ASP A 49 1.29 1.44 -7.20
C ASP A 49 0.79 2.51 -6.23
N LEU A 50 -0.32 2.26 -5.53
CA LEU A 50 -0.82 3.14 -4.46
C LEU A 50 0.25 3.38 -3.38
N PHE A 51 0.90 2.32 -2.89
CA PHE A 51 1.96 2.43 -1.89
C PHE A 51 3.14 3.28 -2.37
N THR A 52 3.55 3.09 -3.62
CA THR A 52 4.69 3.81 -4.22
C THR A 52 4.37 5.28 -4.40
N ASP A 53 3.18 5.60 -4.92
CA ASP A 53 2.71 6.97 -5.11
C ASP A 53 2.64 7.71 -3.77
N MET A 54 2.03 7.08 -2.76
CA MET A 54 1.92 7.67 -1.42
C MET A 54 3.27 7.92 -0.78
N ARG A 55 4.22 6.98 -0.90
CA ARG A 55 5.58 7.18 -0.40
C ARG A 55 6.22 8.39 -1.07
N PHE A 56 6.12 8.50 -2.39
CA PHE A 56 6.72 9.60 -3.14
C PHE A 56 6.09 10.95 -2.77
N GLU A 57 4.76 11.01 -2.66
CA GLU A 57 4.04 12.24 -2.29
C GLU A 57 4.36 12.71 -0.86
N ALA A 58 4.65 11.78 0.06
CA ALA A 58 4.88 12.09 1.47
C ALA A 58 6.08 13.03 1.73
N GLU A 59 7.07 13.08 0.82
CA GLU A 59 8.28 13.89 1.00
C GLU A 59 8.00 15.39 0.96
N TYR A 60 7.27 15.84 -0.07
CA TYR A 60 7.05 17.27 -0.35
C TYR A 60 5.59 17.60 -0.67
N GLU A 61 4.89 16.73 -1.39
CA GLU A 61 3.56 17.04 -1.93
C GLU A 61 2.55 17.23 -0.80
N TRP A 62 2.54 16.38 0.22
CA TRP A 62 1.60 16.55 1.33
C TRP A 62 1.83 17.84 2.14
N TYR A 63 3.10 18.21 2.37
CA TYR A 63 3.40 19.48 3.03
C TYR A 63 2.91 20.66 2.18
N ASN A 64 3.15 20.63 0.87
CA ASN A 64 2.66 21.65 -0.04
C ASN A 64 1.13 21.67 -0.12
N GLU A 65 0.48 20.52 -0.16
CA GLU A 65 -0.97 20.40 -0.23
C GLU A 65 -1.66 20.98 1.00
N PHE A 66 -1.14 20.68 2.21
CA PHE A 66 -1.84 21.00 3.46
C PHE A 66 -1.33 22.26 4.17
N ILE A 67 -0.06 22.64 4.03
CA ILE A 67 0.53 23.78 4.74
C ILE A 67 0.63 25.02 3.86
N TYR A 68 0.99 24.86 2.58
CA TYR A 68 1.19 26.00 1.69
C TYR A 68 -0.05 26.89 1.53
N PRO A 69 -1.30 26.36 1.46
CA PRO A 69 -2.50 27.20 1.40
C PRO A 69 -2.67 28.12 2.61
N ILE A 70 -2.21 27.69 3.79
CA ILE A 70 -2.22 28.50 5.02
C ILE A 70 -1.16 29.61 4.93
N LYS A 71 0.03 29.26 4.44
CA LYS A 71 1.15 30.18 4.27
C LYS A 71 0.87 31.27 3.25
N GLU A 72 0.27 30.95 2.10
CA GLU A 72 -0.07 31.93 1.06
C GLU A 72 -1.06 33.00 1.53
N GLN A 73 -1.90 32.66 2.52
CA GLN A 73 -2.82 33.60 3.16
C GLN A 73 -2.15 34.45 4.25
N ASN A 74 -0.82 34.52 4.28
CA ASN A 74 -0.03 35.16 5.33
C ASN A 74 -0.43 34.66 6.74
N TRP A 75 -0.67 33.36 6.86
CA TRP A 75 -1.03 32.72 8.13
C TRP A 75 -2.39 33.19 8.72
N ASN A 76 -3.23 33.79 7.88
CA ASN A 76 -4.56 34.29 8.22
C ASN A 76 -5.62 33.50 7.46
N VAL A 77 -5.95 32.33 7.99
CA VAL A 77 -6.88 31.35 7.40
C VAL A 77 -8.10 31.19 8.31
N SER A 78 -9.28 31.01 7.73
CA SER A 78 -10.51 30.82 8.50
C SER A 78 -10.57 29.46 9.20
N GLN A 79 -11.35 29.37 10.27
CA GLN A 79 -11.59 28.08 10.94
C GLN A 79 -12.28 27.05 10.03
N GLU A 80 -13.06 27.50 9.04
CA GLU A 80 -13.72 26.63 8.08
C GLU A 80 -12.69 26.00 7.13
N GLU A 81 -11.76 26.79 6.61
CA GLU A 81 -10.66 26.30 5.79
C GLU A 81 -9.74 25.35 6.57
N ILE A 82 -9.38 25.67 7.82
CA ILE A 82 -8.61 24.76 8.68
C ILE A 82 -9.33 23.41 8.85
N LYS A 83 -10.65 23.41 9.09
CA LYS A 83 -11.42 22.16 9.21
C LYS A 83 -11.43 21.37 7.90
N SER A 84 -11.56 22.05 6.76
CA SER A 84 -11.49 21.41 5.45
C SER A 84 -10.13 20.74 5.20
N ILE A 85 -9.03 21.40 5.58
CA ILE A 85 -7.68 20.84 5.45
C ILE A 85 -7.53 19.62 6.38
N LEU A 86 -8.03 19.70 7.62
CA LEU A 86 -7.99 18.56 8.56
C LEU A 86 -8.81 17.36 8.07
N GLU A 87 -9.94 17.60 7.40
CA GLU A 87 -10.73 16.54 6.77
C GLU A 87 -9.96 15.89 5.61
N ALA A 88 -9.29 16.67 4.77
CA ALA A 88 -8.43 16.15 3.71
C ALA A 88 -7.26 15.32 4.26
N ILE A 89 -6.61 15.77 5.35
CA ILE A 89 -5.58 14.98 6.04
C ILE A 89 -6.14 13.66 6.57
N SER A 90 -7.36 13.67 7.12
CA SER A 90 -8.03 12.45 7.59
C SER A 90 -8.29 11.47 6.45
N GLN A 91 -8.75 11.96 5.30
CA GLN A 91 -8.97 11.13 4.11
C GLN A 91 -7.65 10.54 3.59
N LYS A 92 -6.59 11.36 3.50
CA LYS A 92 -5.25 10.89 3.10
C LYS A 92 -4.72 9.81 4.07
N ARG A 93 -4.96 9.97 5.36
CA ARG A 93 -4.62 8.96 6.38
C ARG A 93 -5.41 7.66 6.20
N GLU A 94 -6.69 7.74 5.85
CA GLU A 94 -7.49 6.56 5.52
C GLU A 94 -6.95 5.82 4.29
N GLU A 95 -6.51 6.55 3.26
CA GLU A 95 -5.87 5.96 2.08
C GLU A 95 -4.56 5.25 2.44
N VAL A 96 -3.69 5.87 3.24
CA VAL A 96 -2.44 5.25 3.74
C VAL A 96 -2.73 4.00 4.57
N ASN A 97 -3.72 4.04 5.46
CA ASN A 97 -4.11 2.89 6.28
C ASN A 97 -4.85 1.81 5.49
N GLY A 98 -5.36 2.14 4.29
CA GLY A 98 -5.95 1.21 3.36
C GLY A 98 -4.94 0.38 2.59
N ILE A 99 -3.65 0.76 2.60
CA ILE A 99 -2.57 0.01 1.96
C ILE A 99 -2.41 -1.35 2.66
N LYS A 100 -2.65 -2.43 1.90
CA LYS A 100 -2.44 -3.79 2.39
C LYS A 100 -0.96 -4.15 2.27
N GLY A 101 -0.19 -3.97 3.33
CA GLY A 101 1.26 -4.26 3.32
C GLY A 101 1.62 -5.69 2.88
N GLU A 102 0.74 -6.66 3.14
CA GLU A 102 0.90 -8.04 2.66
C GLU A 102 0.77 -8.18 1.13
N ASP A 103 -0.07 -7.36 0.49
CA ASP A 103 -0.24 -7.34 -0.96
C ASP A 103 0.96 -6.69 -1.64
N VAL A 104 1.50 -5.62 -1.04
CA VAL A 104 2.76 -4.98 -1.49
C VAL A 104 3.92 -5.97 -1.41
N LYS A 105 4.06 -6.70 -0.29
CA LYS A 105 5.09 -7.74 -0.13
C LYS A 105 4.92 -8.86 -1.16
N ALA A 106 3.68 -9.31 -1.40
CA ALA A 106 3.39 -10.32 -2.41
C ALA A 106 3.72 -9.86 -3.83
N TYR A 107 3.52 -8.57 -4.16
CA TYR A 107 3.95 -7.99 -5.43
C TYR A 107 5.48 -8.04 -5.59
N ILE A 108 6.22 -7.67 -4.56
CA ILE A 108 7.69 -7.73 -4.57
C ILE A 108 8.17 -9.17 -4.76
N GLU A 109 7.58 -10.14 -4.05
CA GLU A 109 7.89 -11.56 -4.21
C GLU A 109 7.56 -12.09 -5.61
N TYR A 110 6.41 -11.71 -6.17
CA TYR A 110 6.01 -12.05 -7.53
C TYR A 110 7.02 -11.51 -8.56
N LYS A 111 7.40 -10.23 -8.45
CA LYS A 111 8.42 -9.61 -9.31
C LYS A 111 9.78 -10.29 -9.16
N TYR A 112 10.13 -10.71 -7.94
CA TYR A 112 11.35 -11.46 -7.69
C TYR A 112 11.34 -12.82 -8.42
N GLY A 113 10.20 -13.54 -8.41
CA GLY A 113 10.04 -14.81 -9.12
C GLY A 113 10.28 -14.73 -10.63
N GLU A 114 10.10 -13.55 -11.23
CA GLU A 114 10.32 -13.27 -12.65
C GLU A 114 11.80 -12.96 -12.99
N LEU A 115 12.65 -12.70 -12.00
CA LEU A 115 14.07 -12.40 -12.23
C LEU A 115 14.85 -13.66 -12.64
N THR A 116 15.83 -13.48 -13.53
CA THR A 116 16.74 -14.55 -13.92
C THR A 116 17.75 -14.86 -12.79
N LYS A 117 18.59 -15.89 -12.95
CA LYS A 117 19.60 -16.27 -11.93
C LYS A 117 20.97 -15.61 -12.16
N GLU A 118 21.00 -14.43 -12.78
CA GLU A 118 22.25 -13.73 -13.11
C GLU A 118 22.78 -12.91 -11.93
N ALA A 119 24.04 -12.43 -12.03
CA ALA A 119 24.69 -11.72 -10.91
C ALA A 119 24.05 -10.34 -10.63
N GLU A 120 23.54 -9.66 -11.66
CA GLU A 120 22.80 -8.39 -11.51
C GLU A 120 21.47 -8.62 -10.80
N ASP A 121 20.81 -9.75 -11.07
CA ASP A 121 19.58 -10.16 -10.39
C ASP A 121 19.80 -10.41 -8.89
N LYS A 122 21.02 -10.76 -8.46
CA LYS A 122 21.33 -10.94 -7.02
C LYS A 122 21.32 -9.63 -6.25
N LYS A 123 21.86 -8.55 -6.81
CA LYS A 123 21.87 -7.23 -6.15
C LYS A 123 20.47 -6.65 -6.12
N LEU A 124 19.74 -6.75 -7.24
CA LEU A 124 18.36 -6.32 -7.32
C LEU A 124 17.47 -7.09 -6.34
N LYS A 125 17.69 -8.41 -6.19
CA LYS A 125 17.02 -9.20 -5.16
C LYS A 125 17.24 -8.66 -3.76
N GLU A 126 18.50 -8.39 -3.39
CA GLU A 126 18.82 -7.88 -2.04
C GLU A 126 18.11 -6.55 -1.75
N GLU A 127 18.04 -5.66 -2.75
CA GLU A 127 17.29 -4.39 -2.67
C GLU A 127 15.77 -4.64 -2.51
N MET A 128 15.19 -5.54 -3.29
CA MET A 128 13.78 -5.91 -3.19
C MET A 128 13.42 -6.58 -1.84
N ASP A 129 14.30 -7.44 -1.33
CA ASP A 129 14.13 -8.09 -0.02
C ASP A 129 14.16 -7.04 1.12
N GLU A 130 15.00 -6.01 0.99
CA GLU A 130 15.05 -4.88 1.94
C GLU A 130 13.79 -4.01 1.86
N ASP A 131 13.33 -3.68 0.64
CA ASP A 131 12.08 -2.95 0.41
C ASP A 131 10.87 -3.68 1.04
N ALA A 132 10.77 -5.01 0.84
CA ALA A 132 9.70 -5.82 1.42
C ALA A 132 9.69 -5.81 2.96
N GLN A 133 10.88 -5.78 3.58
CA GLN A 133 11.00 -5.69 5.04
C GLN A 133 10.61 -4.31 5.58
N ASN A 134 10.74 -3.27 4.76
CA ASN A 134 10.48 -1.88 5.15
C ASN A 134 9.03 -1.44 4.91
N VAL A 135 8.19 -2.20 4.19
CA VAL A 135 6.80 -1.80 3.88
C VAL A 135 6.02 -1.29 5.11
N ASP A 136 5.99 -2.07 6.20
CA ASP A 136 5.22 -1.69 7.40
C ASP A 136 5.81 -0.44 8.08
N LYS A 137 7.13 -0.31 8.04
CA LYS A 137 7.86 0.85 8.55
C LYS A 137 7.56 2.10 7.71
N ASN A 138 7.52 1.97 6.39
CA ASN A 138 7.18 3.06 5.48
C ASN A 138 5.73 3.54 5.70
N ILE A 139 4.77 2.62 5.88
CA ILE A 139 3.38 2.97 6.21
C ILE A 139 3.29 3.71 7.55
N ALA A 140 4.06 3.28 8.55
CA ALA A 140 4.13 3.99 9.83
C ALA A 140 4.75 5.39 9.68
N GLY A 141 5.85 5.52 8.94
CA GLY A 141 6.51 6.80 8.67
C GLY A 141 5.61 7.80 7.92
N MET A 142 4.82 7.31 6.93
CA MET A 142 3.81 8.13 6.26
C MET A 142 2.77 8.67 7.24
N ASN A 143 2.28 7.85 8.17
CA ASN A 143 1.37 8.30 9.22
C ASN A 143 2.03 9.33 10.17
N GLU A 144 3.32 9.19 10.49
CA GLU A 144 4.05 10.14 11.33
C GLU A 144 4.25 11.51 10.65
N ILE A 145 4.45 11.51 9.33
CA ILE A 145 4.45 12.74 8.52
C ILE A 145 3.06 13.41 8.60
N LEU A 146 1.98 12.65 8.41
CA LEU A 146 0.61 13.18 8.51
C LEU A 146 0.30 13.71 9.91
N ASP A 147 0.79 13.06 10.98
CA ASP A 147 0.67 13.56 12.37
C ASP A 147 1.36 14.92 12.54
N THR A 148 2.55 15.08 11.96
CA THR A 148 3.31 16.33 12.01
C THR A 148 2.56 17.45 11.28
N ILE A 149 2.06 17.16 10.07
CA ILE A 149 1.27 18.11 9.29
C ILE A 149 -0.03 18.47 10.02
N GLU A 150 -0.76 17.49 10.55
CA GLU A 150 -2.01 17.72 11.27
C GLU A 150 -1.80 18.63 12.48
N LYS A 151 -0.76 18.37 13.26
CA LYS A 151 -0.37 19.20 14.40
C LYS A 151 -0.14 20.66 13.98
N ASN A 152 0.54 20.89 12.86
CA ASN A 152 0.79 22.23 12.33
C ASN A 152 -0.49 22.92 11.89
N VAL A 153 -1.34 22.24 11.13
CA VAL A 153 -2.64 22.78 10.68
C VAL A 153 -3.51 23.14 11.88
N ARG A 154 -3.50 22.33 12.95
CA ARG A 154 -4.26 22.59 14.18
C ARG A 154 -3.85 23.87 14.91
N MET A 155 -2.64 24.40 14.69
CA MET A 155 -2.25 25.71 15.25
C MET A 155 -3.11 26.85 14.70
N GLY A 156 -3.69 26.71 13.51
CA GLY A 156 -4.60 27.68 12.92
C GLY A 156 -6.04 27.63 13.46
N MET A 157 -6.38 26.70 14.35
CA MET A 157 -7.76 26.51 14.84
C MET A 157 -8.34 27.75 15.54
N ASP A 158 -7.51 28.60 16.12
CA ASP A 158 -7.95 29.83 16.77
C ASP A 158 -8.21 30.98 15.76
N GLY A 159 -8.10 30.69 14.46
CA GLY A 159 -8.36 31.63 13.36
C GLY A 159 -7.21 32.62 13.10
N LYS A 160 -6.08 32.43 13.78
CA LYS A 160 -4.85 33.19 13.57
C LYS A 160 -3.66 32.38 14.02
N ILE A 161 -2.64 32.31 13.17
CA ILE A 161 -1.34 31.75 13.51
C ILE A 161 -0.41 32.89 13.89
N THR A 162 0.26 32.77 15.03
CA THR A 162 1.25 33.73 15.53
C THR A 162 2.58 33.60 14.78
N SER A 163 3.47 34.57 14.94
CA SER A 163 4.81 34.50 14.34
C SER A 163 5.62 33.30 14.84
N ASP A 164 5.47 32.94 16.12
CA ASP A 164 6.20 31.82 16.72
C ASP A 164 5.65 30.48 16.20
N GLU A 165 4.33 30.36 16.04
CA GLU A 165 3.69 29.18 15.43
C GLU A 165 4.06 29.05 13.95
N ALA A 166 4.01 30.15 13.19
CA ALA A 166 4.45 30.15 11.79
C ALA A 166 5.90 29.66 11.65
N GLN A 167 6.81 30.14 12.50
CA GLN A 167 8.19 29.67 12.51
C GLN A 167 8.30 28.18 12.89
N SER A 168 7.49 27.71 13.85
CA SER A 168 7.44 26.29 14.22
C SER A 168 6.94 25.42 13.06
N ILE A 169 5.95 25.87 12.30
CA ILE A 169 5.41 25.17 11.13
C ILE A 169 6.47 25.11 10.03
N GLU A 170 7.17 26.22 9.76
CA GLU A 170 8.24 26.22 8.75
C GLU A 170 9.40 25.30 9.13
N ASN A 171 9.75 25.26 10.42
CA ASN A 171 10.84 24.41 10.91
C ASN A 171 10.47 22.91 10.93
N SER A 172 9.18 22.57 11.01
CA SER A 172 8.77 21.15 10.99
C SER A 172 9.01 20.50 9.63
N PHE A 173 9.28 21.27 8.57
CA PHE A 173 9.60 20.68 7.28
C PHE A 173 10.89 19.85 7.34
N GLU A 174 11.88 20.28 8.13
CA GLU A 174 13.08 19.49 8.39
C GLU A 174 12.78 18.19 9.16
N GLU A 175 11.79 18.22 10.05
CA GLU A 175 11.30 17.03 10.77
C GLU A 175 10.63 16.04 9.81
N ILE A 176 9.77 16.53 8.90
CA ILE A 176 9.12 15.72 7.86
C ILE A 176 10.17 15.07 6.94
N LEU A 177 11.14 15.85 6.46
CA LEU A 177 12.23 15.32 5.63
C LEU A 177 13.02 14.23 6.35
N LYS A 178 13.30 14.43 7.64
CA LYS A 178 14.01 13.44 8.45
C LYS A 178 13.20 12.15 8.58
N ILE A 179 11.90 12.23 8.89
CA ILE A 179 11.02 11.05 8.96
C ILE A 179 11.00 10.34 7.61
N TYR A 180 10.89 11.10 6.51
CA TYR A 180 10.89 10.52 5.18
C TYR A 180 12.19 9.75 4.90
N GLU A 181 13.35 10.37 5.13
CA GLU A 181 14.66 9.76 4.87
C GLU A 181 14.93 8.53 5.76
N THR A 182 14.45 8.50 6.99
CA THR A 182 14.74 7.40 7.92
C THR A 182 13.68 6.31 7.91
N GLU A 183 12.41 6.64 7.69
CA GLU A 183 11.29 5.73 7.85
C GLU A 183 10.54 5.40 6.56
N VAL A 184 10.51 6.29 5.57
CA VAL A 184 9.65 6.15 4.37
C VAL A 184 10.44 5.80 3.10
N LYS A 185 11.65 6.32 2.94
CA LYS A 185 12.51 6.06 1.77
C LYS A 185 13.01 4.63 1.71
#